data_AF-A0AAD5DQ73-F1
#
_entry.id   AF-A0AAD5DQ73-F1
#
_cell.length_a   1.000
_cell.length_b   1.000
_cell.length_c   1.000
_cell.angle_alpha   90.00
_cell.angle_beta   90.00
_cell.angle_gamma   90.00
#
_symmetry.space_group_name_H-M   'P 1'
#
loop_
_entity.id
_entity.type
_entity.pdbx_description
1 polymer ?
#
loop_
_entity_poly.entity_id
_entity_poly.type
_entity_poly.pdbx_seq_one_letter_code
_entity_poly.pdbx_strand_id
1 'polypeptide(L)'
;MADQPRQQLKRQRLSPRASVADAAAGQEAEAGGSPRKQQQAPQQQAGQQPKQQQQRKPKAIVMPTPVRPPTVPTDPAAWENAVLLVDKPQDWTSFDVCGKLRGALAALLKKKNREVKVGHAGTLDPMATGLLIVCVGKGTKAVDAFMAMTKEYSGTLRLGEGTPSLDAETPVEERLPWEHITDEQLLAARDGFLGQIQQLPPMYSAIKVGGKKLYESARKGKEVERQPRTITVERFDLRRDEADRQSVHFSVVCSKGTYIRSLAADLGRALGTAAHLTALRREAIGEYSVQGAWQVQDLADQVHQLRLQQKQQEEQQQGAAGTGVAASGNGQAAAEAAAVQQTAAAAHKDT
;
A
#
# COMPACT_ATOMS: atom_id res chain seq x y z
N MET A 1 48.47 -38.15 4.34
CA MET A 1 47.35 -38.54 3.48
C MET A 1 46.72 -37.27 2.95
N ALA A 2 46.90 -37.03 1.64
CA ALA A 2 46.14 -36.22 0.67
C ALA A 2 45.51 -34.87 1.12
N ASP A 3 45.62 -33.74 0.42
CA ASP A 3 46.24 -33.37 -0.86
C ASP A 3 46.28 -31.83 -0.93
N GLN A 4 47.25 -31.25 -1.65
CA GLN A 4 47.46 -29.81 -1.91
C GLN A 4 46.54 -29.30 -3.07
N PRO A 5 46.62 -28.05 -3.61
CA PRO A 5 47.44 -26.88 -3.28
C PRO A 5 46.72 -25.50 -3.24
N ARG A 6 47.36 -24.55 -2.52
CA ARG A 6 47.28 -23.10 -2.80
C ARG A 6 48.29 -22.74 -3.89
N GLN A 7 47.86 -22.01 -4.92
CA GLN A 7 48.76 -21.28 -5.81
C GLN A 7 48.39 -19.78 -5.89
N GLN A 8 49.46 -19.01 -6.07
CA GLN A 8 49.63 -17.57 -5.86
C GLN A 8 48.92 -16.71 -6.92
N LEU A 9 48.48 -15.51 -6.53
CA LEU A 9 48.21 -14.41 -7.45
C LEU A 9 49.17 -13.25 -7.20
N LYS A 10 49.86 -12.89 -8.29
CA LYS A 10 50.95 -11.92 -8.42
C LYS A 10 50.44 -10.49 -8.27
N ARG A 11 51.20 -9.68 -7.51
CA ARG A 11 51.18 -8.21 -7.57
C ARG A 11 51.70 -7.74 -8.93
N GLN A 12 50.97 -6.84 -9.59
CA GLN A 12 51.55 -5.94 -10.61
C GLN A 12 51.01 -4.52 -10.46
N ARG A 13 51.89 -3.59 -10.83
CA ARG A 13 51.99 -2.19 -10.43
C ARG A 13 51.07 -1.29 -11.26
N LEU A 14 50.53 -0.26 -10.60
CA LEU A 14 49.99 0.94 -11.23
C LEU A 14 51.14 1.87 -11.64
N SER A 15 51.07 2.42 -12.86
CA SER A 15 51.85 3.57 -13.30
C SER A 15 50.93 4.65 -13.89
N PRO A 16 51.32 5.94 -13.87
CA PRO A 16 50.38 7.06 -13.87
C PRO A 16 50.42 7.96 -15.12
N ARG A 17 49.36 8.76 -15.25
CA ARG A 17 49.20 10.07 -15.94
C ARG A 17 49.39 10.17 -17.46
N ALA A 18 48.43 10.85 -18.10
CA ALA A 18 48.72 11.98 -19.00
C ALA A 18 47.52 12.92 -19.11
N SER A 19 47.81 14.22 -19.10
CA SER A 19 46.94 15.38 -19.22
C SER A 19 47.54 16.30 -20.28
N VAL A 20 46.75 16.80 -21.24
CA VAL A 20 46.92 18.06 -22.03
C VAL A 20 45.74 18.09 -23.03
N ALA A 21 44.86 19.09 -23.10
CA ALA A 21 44.96 20.52 -23.44
C ALA A 21 44.91 20.81 -24.97
N ASP A 22 43.90 21.62 -25.32
CA ASP A 22 43.77 22.64 -26.38
C ASP A 22 43.70 22.36 -27.90
N ALA A 23 42.98 23.30 -28.54
CA ALA A 23 42.90 23.73 -29.97
C ALA A 23 41.58 23.33 -30.69
N ALA A 24 40.61 24.22 -30.92
CA ALA A 24 40.55 25.44 -31.77
C ALA A 24 40.12 25.19 -33.24
N ALA A 25 38.91 25.69 -33.55
CA ALA A 25 38.44 26.42 -34.74
C ALA A 25 38.65 25.94 -36.21
N GLY A 26 37.59 26.16 -37.01
CA GLY A 26 37.57 26.18 -38.49
C GLY A 26 36.91 24.92 -39.08
N GLN A 27 36.06 24.93 -40.10
CA GLN A 27 35.65 25.90 -41.11
C GLN A 27 34.39 25.35 -41.82
N GLU A 28 33.62 26.25 -42.44
CA GLU A 28 32.49 26.00 -43.33
C GLU A 28 32.88 25.22 -44.59
N ALA A 29 31.96 24.41 -45.14
CA ALA A 29 31.87 24.14 -46.58
C ALA A 29 30.48 23.60 -46.96
N GLU A 30 29.91 24.21 -47.99
CA GLU A 30 28.58 23.99 -48.55
C GLU A 30 28.47 22.77 -49.50
N ALA A 31 27.20 22.37 -49.69
CA ALA A 31 26.53 21.97 -50.93
C ALA A 31 26.93 20.67 -51.68
N GLY A 32 25.93 19.78 -51.79
CA GLY A 32 25.81 18.78 -52.84
C GLY A 32 24.37 18.21 -52.87
N GLY A 33 23.55 18.67 -53.81
CA GLY A 33 22.12 18.34 -53.90
C GLY A 33 21.77 17.16 -54.82
N SER A 34 20.55 16.63 -54.65
CA SER A 34 19.61 16.08 -55.68
C SER A 34 18.50 15.25 -55.00
N PRO A 35 17.34 14.97 -55.64
CA PRO A 35 16.36 15.91 -56.16
C PRO A 35 14.94 15.67 -55.60
N ARG A 36 14.08 16.69 -55.79
CA ARG A 36 12.66 16.79 -55.47
C ARG A 36 11.83 15.54 -55.85
N LYS A 37 11.05 15.02 -54.89
CA LYS A 37 9.76 14.36 -55.16
C LYS A 37 8.64 15.36 -54.90
N GLN A 38 7.83 15.61 -55.91
CA GLN A 38 6.58 16.36 -55.84
C GLN A 38 5.66 15.72 -54.79
N GLN A 39 5.25 16.50 -53.79
CA GLN A 39 4.07 16.20 -53.00
C GLN A 39 3.11 17.39 -53.09
N GLN A 40 1.90 17.05 -53.49
CA GLN A 40 0.77 17.94 -53.71
C GLN A 40 0.40 18.67 -52.42
N ALA A 41 0.11 19.97 -52.54
CA ALA A 41 -0.38 20.80 -51.45
C ALA A 41 -1.76 20.30 -50.98
N PRO A 42 -1.98 20.04 -49.68
CA PRO A 42 -3.32 19.83 -49.16
C PRO A 42 -4.04 21.17 -49.02
N GLN A 43 -5.27 21.19 -49.53
CA GLN A 43 -6.23 22.29 -49.42
C GLN A 43 -6.45 22.72 -47.97
N GLN A 44 -6.46 24.02 -47.74
CA GLN A 44 -6.83 24.65 -46.47
C GLN A 44 -8.29 24.30 -46.15
N GLN A 45 -8.51 23.42 -45.17
CA GLN A 45 -9.81 23.27 -44.53
C GLN A 45 -9.97 24.37 -43.48
N ALA A 46 -11.11 25.06 -43.57
CA ALA A 46 -11.56 26.10 -42.66
C ALA A 46 -11.46 25.68 -41.18
N GLY A 47 -11.03 26.64 -40.36
CA GLY A 47 -10.73 26.45 -38.95
C GLY A 47 -11.88 25.85 -38.15
N GLN A 48 -11.60 24.74 -37.46
CA GLN A 48 -12.35 24.35 -36.28
C GLN A 48 -11.67 24.95 -35.06
N GLN A 49 -12.36 25.87 -34.38
CA GLN A 49 -11.95 26.35 -33.07
C GLN A 49 -11.82 25.14 -32.11
N PRO A 50 -10.76 25.06 -31.28
CA PRO A 50 -10.64 24.01 -30.30
C PRO A 50 -11.80 24.13 -29.31
N LYS A 51 -12.65 23.09 -29.24
CA LYS A 51 -13.68 22.96 -28.21
C LYS A 51 -12.97 23.07 -26.86
N GLN A 52 -13.19 24.18 -26.16
CA GLN A 52 -12.78 24.32 -24.76
C GLN A 52 -13.41 23.17 -23.98
N GLN A 53 -12.60 22.17 -23.62
CA GLN A 53 -12.99 21.18 -22.63
C GLN A 53 -13.23 21.94 -21.35
N GLN A 54 -14.50 22.18 -21.03
CA GLN A 54 -14.91 22.65 -19.71
C GLN A 54 -14.24 21.74 -18.69
N GLN A 55 -13.23 22.27 -17.99
CA GLN A 55 -12.62 21.59 -16.85
C GLN A 55 -13.74 21.42 -15.83
N ARG A 56 -14.29 20.20 -15.77
CA ARG A 56 -15.27 19.85 -14.75
C ARG A 56 -14.61 20.14 -13.41
N LYS A 57 -15.18 21.07 -12.64
CA LYS A 57 -14.74 21.35 -11.27
C LYS A 57 -14.57 20.00 -10.55
N PRO A 58 -13.42 19.72 -9.92
CA PRO A 58 -13.23 18.45 -9.24
C PRO A 58 -14.35 18.30 -8.21
N LYS A 59 -15.13 17.22 -8.34
CA LYS A 59 -16.16 16.91 -7.34
C LYS A 59 -15.47 16.77 -5.99
N ALA A 60 -16.00 17.44 -4.97
CA ALA A 60 -15.49 17.31 -3.61
C ALA A 60 -15.38 15.82 -3.22
N ILE A 61 -14.20 15.39 -2.78
CA ILE A 61 -13.96 14.03 -2.34
C ILE A 61 -14.68 13.89 -0.99
N VAL A 62 -15.72 13.07 -0.95
CA VAL A 62 -16.37 12.69 0.31
C VAL A 62 -15.46 11.67 1.00
N MET A 63 -14.98 12.02 2.19
CA MET A 63 -14.15 11.10 2.97
C MET A 63 -14.98 9.89 3.41
N PRO A 64 -14.49 8.65 3.21
CA PRO A 64 -15.19 7.45 3.62
C PRO A 64 -15.26 7.34 5.15
N THR A 65 -16.28 6.64 5.65
CA THR A 65 -16.45 6.42 7.09
C THR A 65 -15.55 5.29 7.58
N PRO A 66 -14.76 5.49 8.65
CA PRO A 66 -13.96 4.42 9.24
C PRO A 66 -14.83 3.33 9.86
N VAL A 67 -14.58 2.08 9.47
CA VAL A 67 -15.10 0.89 10.17
C VAL A 67 -14.15 0.58 11.32
N ARG A 68 -14.60 0.81 12.55
CA ARG A 68 -13.77 0.69 13.75
C ARG A 68 -14.03 -0.64 14.49
N PRO A 69 -13.00 -1.23 15.12
CA PRO A 69 -13.19 -2.34 16.04
C PRO A 69 -14.16 -2.00 17.19
N PRO A 70 -14.89 -2.99 17.75
CA PRO A 70 -14.90 -4.41 17.38
C PRO A 70 -16.05 -4.77 16.41
N THR A 71 -16.79 -3.79 15.89
CA THR A 71 -18.03 -4.03 15.13
C THR A 71 -17.88 -3.73 13.65
N VAL A 72 -18.48 -4.57 12.81
CA VAL A 72 -18.59 -4.34 11.37
C VAL A 72 -20.02 -3.93 10.97
N PRO A 73 -20.21 -3.07 9.96
CA PRO A 73 -21.54 -2.69 9.49
C PRO A 73 -22.33 -3.89 8.96
N THR A 74 -23.57 -4.01 9.41
CA THR A 74 -24.51 -5.05 8.94
C THR A 74 -25.11 -4.71 7.58
N ASP A 75 -25.31 -3.42 7.30
CA ASP A 75 -25.81 -2.91 6.01
C ASP A 75 -24.74 -3.06 4.91
N PRO A 76 -25.01 -3.84 3.83
CA PRO A 76 -24.11 -3.94 2.68
C PRO A 76 -23.75 -2.60 2.04
N ALA A 77 -24.63 -1.60 2.09
CA ALA A 77 -24.39 -0.29 1.47
C ALA A 77 -23.26 0.49 2.17
N ALA A 78 -23.06 0.28 3.47
CA ALA A 78 -21.97 0.91 4.22
C ALA A 78 -20.59 0.55 3.68
N TRP A 79 -20.44 -0.67 3.14
CA TRP A 79 -19.20 -1.15 2.53
C TRP A 79 -18.90 -0.51 1.17
N GLU A 80 -19.88 0.13 0.52
CA GLU A 80 -19.65 0.83 -0.74
C GLU A 80 -18.83 2.11 -0.58
N ASN A 81 -18.70 2.67 0.62
CA ASN A 81 -17.92 3.87 0.90
C ASN A 81 -17.21 3.77 2.26
N ALA A 82 -16.51 2.66 2.48
CA ALA A 82 -15.83 2.39 3.73
C ALA A 82 -14.32 2.64 3.65
N VAL A 83 -13.75 2.93 4.82
CA VAL A 83 -12.31 2.86 5.05
C VAL A 83 -12.04 1.98 6.26
N LEU A 84 -11.01 1.15 6.15
CA LEU A 84 -10.59 0.18 7.14
C LEU A 84 -9.22 0.61 7.61
N LEU A 85 -9.08 0.87 8.91
CA LEU A 85 -7.78 1.05 9.55
C LEU A 85 -7.28 -0.34 9.92
N VAL A 86 -6.13 -0.73 9.41
CA VAL A 86 -5.61 -2.09 9.59
C VAL A 86 -4.19 -2.03 10.11
N ASP A 87 -3.88 -2.74 11.20
CA ASP A 87 -2.51 -2.97 11.63
C ASP A 87 -1.93 -4.07 10.75
N LYS A 88 -1.06 -3.70 9.81
CA LYS A 88 -0.43 -4.63 8.87
C LYS A 88 0.57 -5.49 9.66
N PRO A 89 0.43 -6.82 9.67
CA PRO A 89 1.43 -7.69 10.28
C PRO A 89 2.74 -7.65 9.47
N GLN A 90 3.82 -8.08 10.12
CA GLN A 90 5.12 -8.28 9.46
C GLN A 90 5.01 -9.35 8.36
N ASP A 91 5.91 -9.28 7.38
CA ASP A 91 6.05 -10.18 6.22
C ASP A 91 4.90 -10.15 5.20
N TRP A 92 3.79 -9.49 5.52
CA TRP A 92 2.71 -9.25 4.57
C TRP A 92 3.01 -8.05 3.69
N THR A 93 2.83 -8.17 2.38
CA THR A 93 2.78 -6.97 1.55
C THR A 93 1.48 -6.20 1.81
N SER A 94 1.47 -4.90 1.52
CA SER A 94 0.22 -4.11 1.56
C SER A 94 -0.86 -4.66 0.61
N PHE A 95 -0.45 -5.35 -0.47
CA PHE A 95 -1.36 -5.99 -1.40
C PHE A 95 -1.95 -7.30 -0.86
N ASP A 96 -1.23 -8.03 -0.01
CA ASP A 96 -1.75 -9.24 0.64
C ASP A 96 -2.90 -8.90 1.57
N VAL A 97 -2.76 -7.81 2.36
CA VAL A 97 -3.87 -7.28 3.18
C VAL A 97 -5.07 -6.94 2.31
N CYS A 98 -4.86 -6.20 1.22
CA CYS A 98 -5.93 -5.87 0.29
C CYS A 98 -6.57 -7.13 -0.33
N GLY A 99 -5.78 -8.15 -0.64
CA GLY A 99 -6.23 -9.42 -1.21
C GLY A 99 -7.11 -10.21 -0.24
N LYS A 100 -6.65 -10.37 1.00
CA LYS A 100 -7.39 -11.03 2.09
C LYS A 100 -8.73 -10.34 2.34
N LEU A 101 -8.72 -9.02 2.52
CA LEU A 101 -9.95 -8.25 2.78
C LEU A 101 -10.90 -8.24 1.58
N ARG A 102 -10.38 -8.15 0.35
CA ARG A 102 -11.20 -8.26 -0.86
C ARG A 102 -11.94 -9.59 -0.93
N GLY A 103 -11.27 -10.70 -0.61
CA GLY A 103 -11.90 -12.03 -0.58
C GLY A 103 -13.00 -12.14 0.46
N ALA A 104 -12.74 -11.66 1.69
CA ALA A 104 -13.72 -11.66 2.77
C ALA A 104 -14.97 -10.81 2.41
N LEU A 105 -14.76 -9.61 1.87
CA LEU A 105 -15.84 -8.71 1.47
C LEU A 105 -16.61 -9.21 0.25
N ALA A 106 -15.96 -9.83 -0.73
CA ALA A 106 -16.63 -10.44 -1.87
C ALA A 106 -17.60 -11.55 -1.43
N ALA A 107 -17.15 -12.38 -0.49
CA ALA A 107 -17.97 -13.41 0.12
C ALA A 107 -19.17 -12.84 0.89
N LEU A 108 -18.97 -11.81 1.72
CA LEU A 108 -20.04 -11.14 2.45
C LEU A 108 -21.06 -10.49 1.51
N LEU A 109 -20.58 -9.73 0.52
CA LEU A 109 -21.42 -8.95 -0.39
C LEU A 109 -22.02 -9.77 -1.54
N LYS A 110 -21.82 -11.10 -1.55
CA LYS A 110 -22.25 -12.02 -2.61
C LYS A 110 -21.80 -11.54 -4.01
N LYS A 111 -20.58 -11.01 -4.11
CA LYS A 111 -19.95 -10.47 -5.33
C LYS A 111 -18.74 -11.30 -5.74
N LYS A 112 -18.33 -11.23 -7.00
CA LYS A 112 -17.03 -11.80 -7.43
C LYS A 112 -15.88 -10.94 -6.89
N ASN A 113 -14.73 -11.54 -6.58
CA ASN A 113 -13.55 -10.80 -6.09
C ASN A 113 -13.21 -9.57 -6.94
N ARG A 114 -13.28 -9.68 -8.28
CA ARG A 114 -12.98 -8.59 -9.22
C ARG A 114 -13.96 -7.41 -9.17
N GLU A 115 -15.14 -7.62 -8.61
CA GLU A 115 -16.20 -6.61 -8.50
C GLU A 115 -16.07 -5.78 -7.21
N VAL A 116 -15.33 -6.28 -6.21
CA VAL A 116 -15.07 -5.55 -4.96
C VAL A 116 -13.80 -4.72 -5.10
N LYS A 117 -13.99 -3.40 -5.22
CA LYS A 117 -12.88 -2.45 -5.27
C LYS A 117 -12.26 -2.30 -3.89
N VAL A 118 -10.98 -2.63 -3.77
CA VAL A 118 -10.18 -2.48 -2.55
C VAL A 118 -8.81 -1.94 -2.95
N GLY A 119 -8.39 -0.84 -2.33
CA GLY A 119 -7.07 -0.24 -2.49
C GLY A 119 -6.57 0.37 -1.18
N HIS A 120 -5.27 0.60 -1.05
CA HIS A 120 -4.67 1.14 0.18
C HIS A 120 -4.08 2.55 -0.06
N ALA A 121 -3.98 3.34 1.01
CA ALA A 121 -3.46 4.70 0.97
C ALA A 121 -2.04 4.82 1.53
N GLY A 122 -1.08 4.31 0.74
CA GLY A 122 0.34 4.34 1.08
C GLY A 122 0.87 2.95 1.42
N THR A 123 1.81 2.48 0.62
CA THR A 123 2.47 1.18 0.79
C THR A 123 3.28 1.16 2.09
N LEU A 124 3.25 0.03 2.78
CA LEU A 124 4.26 -0.40 3.74
C LEU A 124 5.08 -1.53 3.12
N ASP A 125 6.39 -1.47 3.33
CA ASP A 125 7.32 -2.54 2.98
C ASP A 125 6.95 -3.83 3.75
N PRO A 126 7.29 -5.03 3.24
CA PRO A 126 6.90 -6.29 3.88
C PRO A 126 7.39 -6.41 5.33
N MET A 127 8.65 -6.09 5.61
CA MET A 127 9.18 -6.09 6.99
C MET A 127 8.55 -5.03 7.92
N ALA A 128 7.92 -3.99 7.37
CA ALA A 128 7.32 -2.94 8.18
C ALA A 128 5.98 -3.41 8.77
N THR A 129 5.55 -2.86 9.90
CA THR A 129 4.24 -3.12 10.51
C THR A 129 3.44 -1.83 10.66
N GLY A 130 2.23 -1.92 11.23
CA GLY A 130 1.48 -0.76 11.64
C GLY A 130 0.40 -0.33 10.65
N LEU A 131 -0.07 0.89 10.82
CA LEU A 131 -1.29 1.39 10.19
C LEU A 131 -1.22 1.35 8.65
N LEU A 132 -2.16 0.63 8.06
CA LEU A 132 -2.49 0.61 6.65
C LEU A 132 -3.96 1.02 6.48
N ILE A 133 -4.18 2.18 5.86
CA ILE A 133 -5.52 2.64 5.50
C ILE A 133 -5.96 1.91 4.22
N VAL A 134 -7.01 1.11 4.31
CA VAL A 134 -7.59 0.35 3.20
C VAL A 134 -8.98 0.91 2.85
N CYS A 135 -9.14 1.40 1.63
CA CYS A 135 -10.38 1.96 1.12
C CYS A 135 -11.16 0.92 0.32
N VAL A 136 -12.49 0.90 0.50
CA VAL A 136 -13.41 -0.02 -0.17
C VAL A 136 -14.42 0.75 -1.03
N GLY A 137 -14.75 0.19 -2.20
CA GLY A 137 -15.80 0.74 -3.07
C GLY A 137 -15.47 2.15 -3.58
N LYS A 138 -16.43 3.07 -3.45
CA LYS A 138 -16.31 4.50 -3.76
C LYS A 138 -15.28 5.20 -2.85
N GLY A 139 -15.01 4.66 -1.66
CA GLY A 139 -13.99 5.17 -0.74
C GLY A 139 -12.58 5.17 -1.34
N THR A 140 -12.32 4.31 -2.34
CA THR A 140 -11.05 4.29 -3.09
C THR A 140 -10.72 5.62 -3.78
N LYS A 141 -11.70 6.51 -3.97
CA LYS A 141 -11.48 7.87 -4.49
C LYS A 141 -10.80 8.80 -3.47
N ALA A 142 -10.77 8.45 -2.19
CA ALA A 142 -10.12 9.23 -1.14
C ALA A 142 -8.65 8.83 -0.88
N VAL A 143 -8.13 7.82 -1.60
CA VAL A 143 -6.75 7.32 -1.44
C VAL A 143 -5.73 8.45 -1.52
N ASP A 144 -5.84 9.34 -2.52
CA ASP A 144 -4.89 10.44 -2.69
C ASP A 144 -4.94 11.45 -1.53
N ALA A 145 -6.11 11.65 -0.92
CA ALA A 145 -6.26 12.53 0.23
C ALA A 145 -5.54 11.97 1.47
N PHE A 146 -5.73 10.68 1.77
CA PHE A 146 -4.99 10.00 2.84
C PHE A 146 -3.47 9.95 2.56
N MET A 147 -3.09 9.70 1.31
CA MET A 147 -1.68 9.71 0.89
C MET A 147 -1.03 11.09 1.05
N ALA A 148 -1.80 12.17 0.99
CA ALA A 148 -1.29 13.52 1.17
C ALA A 148 -1.02 13.92 2.63
N MET A 149 -1.63 13.23 3.60
CA MET A 149 -1.46 13.53 5.03
C MET A 149 -0.02 13.33 5.52
N THR A 150 0.32 13.83 6.70
CA THR A 150 1.56 13.50 7.40
C THR A 150 1.52 12.05 7.89
N LYS A 151 2.69 11.47 8.16
CA LYS A 151 2.83 10.11 8.68
C LYS A 151 3.75 10.11 9.88
N GLU A 152 3.43 9.28 10.85
CA GLU A 152 4.27 9.01 12.01
C GLU A 152 4.78 7.58 11.95
N TYR A 153 6.10 7.41 12.14
CA TYR A 153 6.75 6.12 12.19
C TYR A 153 7.59 5.99 13.45
N SER A 154 7.71 4.76 13.93
CA SER A 154 8.69 4.33 14.91
C SER A 154 9.53 3.19 14.32
N GLY A 155 10.69 2.93 14.91
CA GLY A 155 11.49 1.78 14.48
C GLY A 155 12.90 1.76 15.05
N THR A 156 13.73 0.94 14.44
CA THR A 156 15.13 0.76 14.81
C THR A 156 16.00 0.82 13.56
N LEU A 157 17.08 1.59 13.63
CA LEU A 157 18.16 1.57 12.65
C LEU A 157 19.40 0.90 13.28
N ARG A 158 20.23 0.30 12.44
CA ARG A 158 21.48 -0.36 12.84
C ARG A 158 22.67 0.34 12.19
N LEU A 159 23.56 0.87 13.01
CA LEU A 159 24.79 1.56 12.58
C LEU A 159 25.85 0.55 12.14
N GLY A 160 26.80 0.97 11.31
CA GLY A 160 27.92 0.14 10.85
C GLY A 160 27.57 -0.92 9.82
N GLU A 161 26.31 -1.01 9.37
CA GLU A 161 25.87 -2.02 8.40
C GLU A 161 25.03 -1.38 7.29
N GLY A 162 25.38 -1.66 6.04
CA GLY A 162 24.64 -1.26 4.84
C GLY A 162 24.06 -2.47 4.11
N THR A 163 22.85 -2.31 3.56
CA THR A 163 22.18 -3.32 2.73
C THR A 163 21.69 -2.69 1.43
N PRO A 164 21.58 -3.46 0.32
CA PRO A 164 21.08 -2.93 -0.96
C PRO A 164 19.65 -2.33 -0.87
N SER A 165 18.81 -2.91 -0.02
CA SER A 165 17.41 -2.46 0.19
C SER A 165 17.27 -1.33 1.20
N LEU A 166 18.37 -0.94 1.88
CA LEU A 166 18.41 0.02 2.99
C LEU A 166 17.54 -0.40 4.20
N ASP A 167 17.29 -1.70 4.29
CA ASP A 167 16.51 -2.36 5.33
C ASP A 167 16.99 -3.81 5.51
N ALA A 168 16.41 -4.55 6.46
CA ALA A 168 16.82 -5.91 6.79
C ALA A 168 16.28 -7.00 5.82
N GLU A 169 15.61 -6.62 4.71
CA GLU A 169 15.10 -7.60 3.74
C GLU A 169 16.18 -8.19 2.84
N THR A 170 17.36 -7.57 2.76
CA THR A 170 18.51 -8.08 2.00
C THR A 170 19.74 -8.25 2.89
N PRO A 171 20.66 -9.17 2.53
CA PRO A 171 21.89 -9.36 3.29
C PRO A 171 22.75 -8.10 3.37
N VAL A 172 23.49 -7.97 4.47
CA VAL A 172 24.50 -6.91 4.65
C VAL A 172 25.57 -7.00 3.57
N GLU A 173 25.79 -5.91 2.85
CA GLU A 173 26.80 -5.78 1.79
C GLU A 173 28.00 -4.93 2.22
N GLU A 174 27.80 -4.04 3.20
CA GLU A 174 28.82 -3.12 3.69
C GLU A 174 28.90 -3.17 5.21
N ARG A 175 30.12 -3.19 5.75
CA ARG A 175 30.38 -3.07 7.19
C ARG A 175 31.42 -1.97 7.41
N LEU A 176 31.05 -0.96 8.18
CA LEU A 176 31.91 0.17 8.53
C LEU A 176 32.01 0.31 10.06
N PRO A 177 33.12 0.86 10.59
CA PRO A 177 33.22 1.19 12.01
C PRO A 177 32.06 2.10 12.46
N TRP A 178 31.59 1.92 13.69
CA TRP A 178 30.49 2.73 14.25
C TRP A 178 30.72 3.11 15.71
N GLU A 179 31.68 2.45 16.38
CA GLU A 179 32.00 2.60 17.80
C GLU A 179 32.52 4.01 18.14
N HIS A 180 32.99 4.75 17.13
CA HIS A 180 33.43 6.13 17.27
C HIS A 180 32.27 7.12 17.40
N ILE A 181 31.03 6.70 17.12
CA ILE A 181 29.86 7.58 17.08
C ILE A 181 29.29 7.75 18.50
N THR A 182 29.38 8.95 19.03
CA THR A 182 28.78 9.31 20.33
C THR A 182 27.29 9.61 20.22
N ASP A 183 26.60 9.72 21.36
CA ASP A 183 25.18 10.07 21.40
C ASP A 183 24.97 11.54 21.01
N GLU A 184 25.92 12.42 21.35
CA GLU A 184 25.93 13.83 20.96
C GLU A 184 26.10 13.98 19.44
N GLN A 185 27.01 13.21 18.83
CA GLN A 185 27.20 13.21 17.38
C GLN A 185 25.96 12.70 16.64
N LEU A 186 25.32 11.67 17.17
CA LEU A 186 24.07 11.13 16.64
C LEU A 186 22.96 12.20 16.62
N LEU A 187 22.78 12.91 17.73
CA LEU A 187 21.78 13.98 17.83
C LEU A 187 22.14 15.19 16.96
N ALA A 188 23.41 15.58 16.90
CA ALA A 188 23.87 16.67 16.05
C ALA A 188 23.68 16.37 14.55
N ALA A 189 23.97 15.14 14.11
CA ALA A 189 23.74 14.73 12.72
C ALA A 189 22.24 14.74 12.38
N ARG A 190 21.38 14.34 13.33
CA ARG A 190 19.92 14.37 13.16
C ARG A 190 19.39 15.76 12.84
N ASP A 191 19.99 16.83 13.35
CA ASP A 191 19.54 18.20 13.07
C ASP A 191 19.55 18.56 11.58
N GLY A 192 20.49 18.00 10.80
CA GLY A 192 20.54 18.18 9.35
C GLY A 192 19.37 17.55 8.59
N PHE A 193 18.56 16.73 9.26
CA PHE A 193 17.42 16.03 8.67
C PHE A 193 16.07 16.63 9.06
N LEU A 194 16.04 17.61 9.97
CA LEU A 194 14.81 18.30 10.37
C LEU A 194 14.43 19.38 9.35
N GLY A 195 13.13 19.65 9.22
CA GLY A 195 12.62 20.65 8.30
C GLY A 195 12.57 20.15 6.85
N GLN A 196 12.73 21.08 5.90
CA GLN A 196 12.61 20.78 4.47
C GLN A 196 13.96 20.33 3.89
N ILE A 197 14.01 19.11 3.38
CA ILE A 197 15.24 18.51 2.83
C ILE A 197 15.01 17.85 1.47
N GLN A 198 16.09 17.67 0.73
CA GLN A 198 16.11 16.91 -0.53
C GLN A 198 16.48 15.47 -0.23
N GLN A 199 15.58 14.53 -0.51
CA GLN A 199 15.82 13.10 -0.30
C GLN A 199 15.87 12.37 -1.63
N LEU A 200 16.87 11.50 -1.81
CA LEU A 200 16.93 10.57 -2.93
C LEU A 200 16.11 9.30 -2.59
N PRO A 201 15.06 8.97 -3.35
CA PRO A 201 14.32 7.73 -3.13
C PRO A 201 15.19 6.47 -3.29
N PRO A 202 14.93 5.37 -2.58
CA PRO A 202 15.70 4.14 -2.71
C PRO A 202 15.40 3.43 -4.04
N MET A 203 16.34 2.59 -4.49
CA MET A 203 16.17 1.74 -5.69
C MET A 203 15.00 0.77 -5.52
N TYR A 204 14.84 0.21 -4.31
CA TYR A 204 13.73 -0.66 -3.95
C TYR A 204 12.48 0.15 -3.59
N SER A 205 11.91 0.87 -4.56
CA SER A 205 10.70 1.67 -4.39
C SER A 205 9.64 1.43 -5.48
N ALA A 206 8.40 1.81 -5.18
CA ALA A 206 7.28 1.70 -6.11
C ALA A 206 7.21 2.84 -7.15
N ILE A 207 8.16 3.79 -7.13
CA ILE A 207 8.23 4.88 -8.11
C ILE A 207 8.42 4.28 -9.51
N LYS A 208 7.74 4.87 -10.50
CA LYS A 208 7.92 4.49 -11.91
C LYS A 208 8.89 5.43 -12.60
N VAL A 209 9.87 4.86 -13.30
CA VAL A 209 10.77 5.57 -14.22
C VAL A 209 10.70 4.87 -15.57
N GLY A 210 10.42 5.61 -16.65
CA GLY A 210 10.20 5.02 -17.98
C GLY A 210 9.06 4.00 -18.02
N GLY A 211 8.02 4.16 -17.20
CA GLY A 211 6.86 3.27 -17.12
C GLY A 211 7.02 2.00 -16.28
N LYS A 212 8.23 1.66 -15.83
CA LYS A 212 8.53 0.48 -14.98
C LYS A 212 8.78 0.89 -13.54
N LYS A 213 8.37 0.06 -12.57
CA LYS A 213 8.62 0.35 -11.15
C LYS A 213 10.09 0.10 -10.79
N LEU A 214 10.67 0.93 -9.95
CA LEU A 214 12.11 0.85 -9.62
C LEU A 214 12.49 -0.47 -8.95
N TYR A 215 11.67 -1.03 -8.06
CA TYR A 215 11.98 -2.33 -7.44
C TYR A 215 12.08 -3.48 -8.47
N GLU A 216 11.37 -3.41 -9.60
CA GLU A 216 11.44 -4.43 -10.65
C GLU A 216 12.78 -4.35 -11.40
N SER A 217 13.34 -3.15 -11.54
CA SER A 217 14.67 -2.91 -12.10
C SER A 217 15.78 -3.28 -11.12
N ALA A 218 15.63 -2.93 -9.84
CA ALA A 218 16.58 -3.24 -8.78
C ALA A 218 16.80 -4.76 -8.62
N ARG A 219 15.72 -5.54 -8.62
CA ARG A 219 15.78 -7.02 -8.59
C ARG A 219 16.50 -7.63 -9.80
N LYS A 220 16.63 -6.89 -10.90
CA LYS A 220 17.36 -7.30 -12.11
C LYS A 220 18.80 -6.76 -12.13
N GLY A 221 19.28 -6.20 -11.03
CA GLY A 221 20.61 -5.60 -10.91
C GLY A 221 20.79 -4.33 -11.75
N LYS A 222 19.69 -3.67 -12.15
CA LYS A 222 19.75 -2.45 -12.98
C LYS A 222 19.61 -1.23 -12.12
N GLU A 223 20.65 -0.41 -12.08
CA GLU A 223 20.60 0.92 -11.51
C GLU A 223 19.86 1.88 -12.46
N VAL A 224 19.02 2.73 -11.88
CA VAL A 224 18.22 3.72 -12.61
C VAL A 224 18.44 5.06 -11.93
N GLU A 225 18.71 6.08 -12.73
CA GLU A 225 18.86 7.45 -12.25
C GLU A 225 17.54 7.93 -11.60
N ARG A 226 17.66 8.56 -10.44
CA ARG A 226 16.55 9.03 -9.62
C ARG A 226 16.75 10.50 -9.31
N GLN A 227 15.69 11.27 -9.41
CA GLN A 227 15.72 12.69 -9.05
C GLN A 227 15.39 12.84 -7.55
N PRO A 228 16.15 13.68 -6.81
CA PRO A 228 15.81 14.03 -5.44
C PRO A 228 14.41 14.65 -5.34
N ARG A 229 13.75 14.43 -4.20
CA ARG A 229 12.43 14.98 -3.91
C ARG A 229 12.46 15.77 -2.62
N THR A 230 11.74 16.87 -2.63
CA THR A 230 11.55 17.68 -1.43
C THR A 230 10.59 16.98 -0.48
N ILE A 231 11.04 16.80 0.76
CA ILE A 231 10.25 16.26 1.86
C ILE A 231 10.36 17.20 3.06
N THR A 232 9.46 17.05 4.02
CA THR A 232 9.54 17.70 5.33
C THR A 232 9.58 16.65 6.43
N VAL A 233 10.52 16.80 7.35
CA VAL A 233 10.59 16.03 8.60
C VAL A 233 10.28 17.00 9.73
N GLU A 234 9.11 16.82 10.33
CA GLU A 234 8.59 17.71 11.38
C GLU A 234 9.19 17.38 12.75
N ARG A 235 9.39 16.09 13.01
CA ARG A 235 10.00 15.56 14.23
C ARG A 235 10.86 14.37 13.88
N PHE A 236 12.02 14.24 14.50
CA PHE A 236 12.87 13.08 14.39
C PHE A 236 13.62 12.88 15.71
N ASP A 237 13.12 11.98 16.54
CA ASP A 237 13.69 11.65 17.84
C ASP A 237 14.53 10.39 17.69
N LEU A 238 15.70 10.38 18.32
CA LEU A 238 16.63 9.26 18.33
C LEU A 238 17.00 8.90 19.77
N ARG A 239 17.09 7.60 20.05
CA ARG A 239 17.61 7.07 21.30
C ARG A 239 18.46 5.84 21.00
N ARG A 240 19.72 5.86 21.40
CA ARG A 240 20.58 4.67 21.29
C ARG A 240 20.13 3.60 22.29
N ASP A 241 20.13 2.34 21.86
CA ASP A 241 19.83 1.21 22.73
C ASP A 241 20.98 0.97 23.73
N GLU A 242 20.64 0.70 24.98
CA GLU A 242 21.59 0.52 26.08
C GLU A 242 22.25 -0.87 26.07
N ALA A 243 21.52 -1.90 25.63
CA ALA A 243 21.98 -3.28 25.55
C ALA A 243 22.70 -3.56 24.22
N ASP A 244 22.26 -2.95 23.12
CA ASP A 244 22.92 -3.00 21.82
C ASP A 244 23.22 -1.59 21.31
N ARG A 245 24.39 -1.05 21.67
CA ARG A 245 24.82 0.29 21.27
C ARG A 245 24.90 0.49 19.75
N GLN A 246 24.89 -0.57 18.93
CA GLN A 246 24.85 -0.48 17.47
C GLN A 246 23.43 -0.13 16.96
N SER A 247 22.41 -0.40 17.76
CA SER A 247 21.01 -0.16 17.45
C SER A 247 20.56 1.20 17.99
N VAL A 248 19.76 1.91 17.20
CA VAL A 248 19.19 3.22 17.56
C VAL A 248 17.70 3.18 17.28
N HIS A 249 16.90 3.41 18.31
CA HIS A 249 15.46 3.59 18.17
C HIS A 249 15.13 5.00 17.68
N PHE A 250 14.07 5.11 16.90
CA PHE A 250 13.59 6.40 16.43
C PHE A 250 12.08 6.56 16.47
N SER A 251 11.64 7.82 16.52
CA SER A 251 10.28 8.25 16.18
C SER A 251 10.38 9.41 15.19
N VAL A 252 9.57 9.41 14.14
CA VAL A 252 9.64 10.42 13.08
C VAL A 252 8.27 10.79 12.56
N VAL A 253 8.01 12.09 12.43
CA VAL A 253 6.83 12.65 11.77
C VAL A 253 7.27 13.31 10.48
N CYS A 254 6.70 12.90 9.35
CA CYS A 254 7.16 13.35 8.06
C CYS A 254 6.03 13.51 7.03
N SER A 255 6.33 14.31 6.01
CA SER A 255 5.46 14.56 4.87
C SER A 255 5.29 13.31 3.99
N LYS A 256 4.32 13.37 3.06
CA LYS A 256 4.14 12.33 2.05
C LYS A 256 5.42 12.11 1.22
N GLY A 257 5.67 10.86 0.85
CA GLY A 257 6.78 10.51 -0.06
C GLY A 257 8.15 10.43 0.60
N THR A 258 8.25 10.67 1.91
CA THR A 258 9.46 10.38 2.70
C THR A 258 9.71 8.87 2.77
N TYR A 259 10.93 8.47 2.43
CA TYR A 259 11.45 7.13 2.61
C TYR A 259 12.27 7.07 3.89
N ILE A 260 11.73 6.40 4.92
CA ILE A 260 12.43 6.22 6.21
C ILE A 260 13.72 5.41 6.03
N ARG A 261 13.72 4.48 5.07
CA ARG A 261 14.91 3.72 4.67
C ARG A 261 16.06 4.61 4.19
N SER A 262 15.77 5.55 3.28
CA SER A 262 16.76 6.54 2.86
C SER A 262 17.19 7.43 4.03
N LEU A 263 16.26 7.85 4.88
CA LEU A 263 16.57 8.69 6.04
C LEU A 263 17.59 8.02 6.98
N ALA A 264 17.42 6.73 7.27
CA ALA A 264 18.37 5.96 8.07
C ALA A 264 19.75 5.85 7.41
N ALA A 265 19.78 5.51 6.12
CA ALA A 265 21.03 5.39 5.37
C ALA A 265 21.76 6.73 5.24
N ASP A 266 21.03 7.82 5.00
CA ASP A 266 21.57 9.19 4.93
C ASP A 266 22.16 9.62 6.28
N LEU A 267 21.47 9.31 7.39
CA LEU A 267 21.99 9.56 8.75
C LEU A 267 23.29 8.80 9.01
N GLY A 268 23.35 7.52 8.63
CA GLY A 268 24.58 6.72 8.72
C GLY A 268 25.75 7.40 7.97
N ARG A 269 25.51 7.83 6.72
CA ARG A 269 26.51 8.53 5.91
C ARG A 269 26.96 9.85 6.53
N ALA A 270 26.04 10.63 7.08
CA ALA A 270 26.37 11.88 7.77
C ALA A 270 27.26 11.65 9.01
N LEU A 271 27.14 10.48 9.64
CA LEU A 271 27.96 10.05 10.77
C LEU A 271 29.27 9.37 10.36
N GLY A 272 29.57 9.26 9.06
CA GLY A 272 30.78 8.59 8.57
C GLY A 272 30.73 7.06 8.66
N THR A 273 29.53 6.47 8.69
CA THR A 273 29.32 5.02 8.72
C THR A 273 28.22 4.57 7.74
N ALA A 274 27.83 3.31 7.80
CA ALA A 274 26.65 2.77 7.10
C ALA A 274 25.49 2.61 8.08
N ALA A 275 24.25 2.69 7.59
CA ALA A 275 23.09 2.34 8.39
C ALA A 275 21.92 1.84 7.53
N HIS A 276 21.09 0.98 8.11
CA HIS A 276 19.85 0.50 7.50
C HIS A 276 18.78 0.29 8.58
N LEU A 277 17.51 0.15 8.17
CA LEU A 277 16.41 -0.18 9.08
C LEU A 277 16.38 -1.66 9.45
N THR A 278 16.25 -1.97 10.73
CA THR A 278 15.99 -3.35 11.21
C THR A 278 14.55 -3.55 11.66
N ALA A 279 13.86 -2.47 12.01
CA ALA A 279 12.43 -2.49 12.31
C ALA A 279 11.79 -1.17 11.86
N LEU A 280 10.54 -1.25 11.38
CA LEU A 280 9.75 -0.08 10.99
C LEU A 280 8.28 -0.32 11.32
N ARG A 281 7.64 0.62 11.98
CA ARG A 281 6.21 0.61 12.27
C ARG A 281 5.62 1.96 11.93
N ARG A 282 4.51 1.98 11.19
CA ARG A 282 3.73 3.21 10.99
C ARG A 282 2.68 3.34 12.07
N GLU A 283 2.83 4.32 12.94
CA GLU A 283 1.92 4.54 14.06
C GLU A 283 0.67 5.31 13.65
N ALA A 284 0.83 6.28 12.74
CA ALA A 284 -0.27 7.15 12.32
C ALA A 284 -0.16 7.65 10.87
N ILE A 285 -1.31 8.03 10.32
CA ILE A 285 -1.47 8.79 9.07
C ILE A 285 -2.45 9.92 9.37
N GLY A 286 -1.99 11.17 9.44
CA GLY A 286 -2.82 12.30 9.88
C GLY A 286 -3.48 12.03 11.23
N GLU A 287 -4.81 12.14 11.28
CA GLU A 287 -5.61 11.88 12.49
C GLU A 287 -5.86 10.38 12.78
N TYR A 288 -5.48 9.49 11.86
CA TYR A 288 -5.73 8.05 11.99
C TYR A 288 -4.56 7.38 12.70
N SER A 289 -4.84 6.65 13.78
CA SER A 289 -3.85 5.92 14.58
C SER A 289 -4.02 4.40 14.49
N VAL A 290 -2.91 3.68 14.58
CA VAL A 290 -2.88 2.22 14.65
C VAL A 290 -3.59 1.66 15.89
N GLN A 291 -3.69 2.44 16.98
CA GLN A 291 -4.38 2.01 18.21
C GLN A 291 -5.88 1.73 17.98
N GLY A 292 -6.49 2.39 16.98
CA GLY A 292 -7.88 2.16 16.57
C GLY A 292 -8.02 1.24 15.36
N ALA A 293 -6.94 0.54 14.98
CA ALA A 293 -6.92 -0.31 13.79
C ALA A 293 -7.30 -1.76 14.11
N TRP A 294 -7.84 -2.43 13.11
CA TRP A 294 -8.08 -3.86 13.15
C TRP A 294 -6.79 -4.65 12.98
N GLN A 295 -6.65 -5.76 13.69
CA GLN A 295 -5.82 -6.84 13.18
C GLN A 295 -6.48 -7.44 11.94
N VAL A 296 -5.67 -7.76 10.92
CA VAL A 296 -6.18 -8.27 9.63
C VAL A 296 -7.10 -9.47 9.81
N GLN A 297 -6.71 -10.38 10.71
CA GLN A 297 -7.42 -11.63 10.94
C GLN A 297 -8.74 -11.39 11.70
N ASP A 298 -8.73 -10.57 12.76
CA ASP A 298 -9.94 -10.21 13.50
C ASP A 298 -11.02 -9.60 12.61
N LEU A 299 -10.64 -8.68 11.72
CA LEU A 299 -11.58 -8.08 10.78
C LEU A 299 -12.13 -9.12 9.78
N ALA A 300 -11.27 -9.99 9.27
CA ALA A 300 -11.69 -11.04 8.37
C ALA A 300 -12.68 -12.01 9.05
N ASP A 301 -12.45 -12.32 10.32
CA ASP A 301 -13.31 -13.18 11.12
C ASP A 301 -14.65 -12.52 11.44
N GLN A 302 -14.66 -11.23 11.81
CA GLN A 302 -15.92 -10.49 12.00
C GLN A 302 -16.77 -10.43 10.72
N VAL A 303 -16.13 -10.17 9.57
CA VAL A 303 -16.81 -10.22 8.27
C VAL A 303 -17.34 -11.63 7.95
N HIS A 304 -16.59 -12.67 8.31
CA HIS A 304 -17.01 -14.05 8.14
C HIS A 304 -18.21 -14.40 9.02
N GLN A 305 -18.19 -14.03 10.30
CA GLN A 305 -19.29 -14.26 11.23
C GLN A 305 -20.57 -13.56 10.78
N LEU A 306 -20.48 -12.31 10.34
CA LEU A 306 -21.63 -11.58 9.78
C LEU A 306 -22.25 -12.33 8.58
N ARG A 307 -21.42 -12.86 7.69
CA ARG A 307 -21.90 -13.67 6.56
C ARG A 307 -22.62 -14.93 7.03
N LEU A 308 -22.10 -15.64 8.04
CA LEU A 308 -22.76 -16.84 8.58
C LEU A 308 -24.10 -16.50 9.21
N GLN A 309 -24.19 -15.40 9.97
CA GLN A 309 -25.44 -14.91 10.56
C GLN A 309 -26.48 -14.58 9.49
N GLN A 310 -26.09 -13.89 8.41
CA GLN A 310 -27.00 -13.59 7.29
C GLN A 310 -27.51 -14.87 6.63
N LYS A 311 -26.64 -15.87 6.44
CA LYS A 311 -27.04 -17.17 5.86
C LYS A 311 -28.05 -17.90 6.76
N GLN A 312 -27.82 -17.94 8.07
CA GLN A 312 -28.74 -18.58 9.02
C GLN A 312 -30.10 -17.87 9.04
N GLN A 313 -30.12 -16.54 8.98
CA GLN A 313 -31.36 -15.75 8.92
C GLN A 313 -32.15 -16.03 7.64
N GLU A 314 -31.47 -16.15 6.49
CA GLU A 314 -32.09 -16.51 5.20
C GLU A 314 -32.70 -17.93 5.24
N GLU A 315 -31.99 -18.90 5.82
CA GLU A 315 -32.47 -20.28 5.97
C GLU A 315 -33.68 -20.37 6.91
N GLN A 316 -33.66 -19.63 8.03
CA GLN A 316 -34.79 -19.57 8.98
C GLN A 316 -36.03 -18.92 8.36
N GLN A 317 -35.86 -17.84 7.60
CA GLN A 317 -36.97 -17.18 6.88
C GLN A 317 -37.57 -18.08 5.80
N GLN A 318 -36.74 -18.84 5.08
CA GLN A 318 -37.21 -19.81 4.08
C GLN A 318 -37.93 -21.00 4.73
N GLY A 319 -37.46 -21.50 5.88
CA GLY A 319 -38.11 -22.56 6.65
C GLY A 319 -39.46 -22.13 7.27
N ALA A 320 -39.55 -20.89 7.75
CA ALA A 320 -40.80 -20.30 8.26
C ALA A 320 -41.82 -20.06 7.13
N ALA A 321 -41.38 -19.63 5.94
CA ALA A 321 -42.24 -19.46 4.77
C ALA A 321 -42.76 -20.82 4.24
N GLY A 322 -41.96 -21.89 4.30
CA GLY A 322 -42.38 -23.24 3.88
C GLY A 322 -43.38 -23.91 4.81
N THR A 323 -43.36 -23.58 6.11
CA THR A 323 -44.32 -24.11 7.11
C THR A 323 -45.65 -23.34 7.15
N GLY A 324 -45.65 -22.06 6.72
CA GLY A 324 -46.87 -21.25 6.61
C GLY A 324 -47.81 -21.64 5.47
N VAL A 325 -47.32 -22.29 4.41
CA VAL A 325 -48.16 -22.72 3.27
C VAL A 325 -48.96 -23.99 3.61
N ALA A 326 -48.46 -24.86 4.49
CA ALA A 326 -49.17 -26.08 4.92
C ALA A 326 -50.37 -25.80 5.85
N ALA A 327 -50.44 -24.63 6.49
CA ALA A 327 -51.52 -24.28 7.41
C ALA A 327 -52.75 -23.64 6.73
N SER A 328 -52.68 -23.26 5.45
CA SER A 328 -53.82 -22.68 4.72
C SER A 328 -54.59 -23.67 3.82
N GLY A 329 -54.09 -24.90 3.66
CA GLY A 329 -54.72 -25.94 2.84
C GLY A 329 -55.73 -26.85 3.57
N ASN A 330 -55.80 -26.82 4.90
CA ASN A 330 -56.68 -27.69 5.68
C ASN A 330 -57.95 -26.99 6.23
N GLY A 331 -58.19 -25.71 5.89
CA GLY A 331 -59.37 -24.97 6.33
C GLY A 331 -60.64 -25.23 5.51
N GLN A 332 -60.53 -25.73 4.27
CA GLN A 332 -61.69 -25.99 3.40
C GLN A 332 -62.17 -27.45 3.43
N ALA A 333 -61.34 -28.41 3.82
CA ALA A 333 -61.77 -29.81 3.95
C ALA A 333 -62.54 -30.11 5.26
N ALA A 334 -62.40 -29.26 6.28
CA ALA A 334 -63.13 -29.42 7.54
C ALA A 334 -64.52 -28.78 7.55
N ALA A 335 -64.82 -27.89 6.59
CA ALA A 335 -66.13 -27.22 6.49
C ALA A 335 -67.17 -28.03 5.67
N GLU A 336 -66.74 -28.90 4.74
CA GLU A 336 -67.64 -29.76 3.97
C GLU A 336 -68.01 -31.08 4.67
N ALA A 337 -67.22 -31.54 5.63
CA ALA A 337 -67.54 -32.75 6.40
C ALA A 337 -68.58 -32.52 7.53
N ALA A 338 -68.82 -31.27 7.94
CA ALA A 338 -69.79 -30.93 8.98
C ALA A 338 -71.22 -30.67 8.44
N ALA A 339 -71.39 -30.48 7.13
CA ALA A 339 -72.69 -30.19 6.52
C ALA A 339 -73.49 -31.45 6.08
N VAL A 340 -72.87 -32.64 6.06
CA VAL A 340 -73.51 -33.89 5.61
C VAL A 340 -74.06 -34.73 6.78
N GLN A 341 -73.73 -34.40 8.04
CA GLN A 341 -74.27 -35.10 9.23
C GLN A 341 -75.48 -34.41 9.89
N GLN A 342 -76.01 -33.32 9.32
CA GLN A 342 -77.19 -32.61 9.84
C GLN A 342 -78.47 -32.74 9.00
N THR A 343 -78.52 -33.67 8.04
CA THR A 343 -79.76 -33.99 7.28
C THR A 343 -80.22 -35.45 7.41
N ALA A 344 -79.72 -36.21 8.40
CA ALA A 344 -80.14 -37.60 8.66
C ALA A 344 -80.70 -37.84 10.07
N ALA A 345 -81.26 -36.81 10.71
CA ALA A 345 -81.93 -36.93 12.01
C ALA A 345 -83.28 -36.18 12.07
N ALA A 346 -84.01 -36.15 10.95
CA ALA A 346 -85.39 -35.63 10.90
C ALA A 346 -86.23 -36.46 9.92
N ALA A 347 -86.33 -37.77 10.17
CA ALA A 347 -87.33 -38.63 9.53
C ALA A 347 -87.66 -39.83 10.44
N HIS A 348 -88.14 -39.54 11.65
CA HIS A 348 -88.98 -40.46 12.40
C HIS A 348 -89.88 -39.68 13.35
N LYS A 349 -90.95 -39.12 12.78
CA LYS A 349 -92.21 -38.84 13.46
C LYS A 349 -93.32 -39.02 12.44
N ASP A 350 -94.35 -39.75 12.86
CA ASP A 350 -95.66 -39.94 12.23
C ASP A 350 -95.70 -40.82 10.97
N THR A 351 -95.87 -42.14 11.13
CA THR A 351 -97.16 -42.86 11.14
C THR A 351 -96.90 -44.36 11.16
#